data_AF-A0A924VXP7-F1
#
_entry.id   AF-A0A924VXP7-F1
#
_cell.length_a   1.000
_cell.length_b   1.000
_cell.length_c   1.000
_cell.angle_alpha   90.00
_cell.angle_beta   90.00
_cell.angle_gamma   90.00
#
_symmetry.space_group_name_H-M   'P 1'
#
loop_
_entity.id
_entity.type
_entity.pdbx_description
1 polymer ?
#
loop_
_entity_poly.entity_id
_entity_poly.type
_entity_poly.pdbx_seq_one_letter_code
_entity_poly.pdbx_strand_id
1 'polypeptide(L)' 'MNEKLLAHFAEQAGFCTALGSPFTGQLIERMREDIIAGGPTAALVGAWPGSPRGDAVALRLAGA' A
#
# COMPACT_ATOMS: atom_id res chain seq x y z
N MET A 1 7.34 -2.92 -12.77
CA MET A 1 6.36 -2.84 -11.67
C MET A 1 7.01 -3.43 -10.42
N ASN A 2 6.97 -2.74 -9.27
CA ASN A 2 7.62 -3.23 -8.05
C ASN A 2 6.70 -4.26 -7.35
N GLU A 3 6.96 -5.55 -7.59
CA GLU A 3 6.12 -6.65 -7.07
C GLU A 3 6.09 -6.69 -5.53
N LYS A 4 7.19 -6.35 -4.87
CA LYS A 4 7.27 -6.28 -3.40
C LYS A 4 6.38 -5.19 -2.84
N LEU A 5 6.25 -4.07 -3.55
CA LEU A 5 5.35 -2.98 -3.18
C LEU A 5 3.89 -3.42 -3.28
N LEU A 6 3.50 -4.04 -4.40
CA LEU A 6 2.12 -4.51 -4.58
C LEU A 6 1.74 -5.60 -3.56
N ALA A 7 2.64 -6.54 -3.29
CA ALA A 7 2.45 -7.57 -2.26
C ALA A 7 2.25 -6.96 -0.87
N HIS A 8 3.06 -5.95 -0.51
CA HIS A 8 2.92 -5.22 0.75
C HIS A 8 1.56 -4.54 0.88
N PHE A 9 1.09 -3.82 -0.15
CA PHE A 9 -0.20 -3.15 -0.11
C PHE A 9 -1.36 -4.15 0.04
N ALA A 10 -1.31 -5.29 -0.65
CA ALA A 10 -2.33 -6.33 -0.51
C ALA A 10 -2.35 -6.95 0.90
N GLU A 11 -1.18 -7.31 1.43
CA GLU A 11 -1.06 -7.88 2.79
C GLU A 11 -1.55 -6.89 3.85
N GLN A 12 -1.11 -5.63 3.75
CA GLN A 12 -1.48 -4.59 4.72
C GLN A 12 -2.98 -4.25 4.67
N ALA A 13 -3.59 -4.20 3.49
CA ALA A 13 -5.04 -4.03 3.35
C ALA A 13 -5.82 -5.14 4.07
N GLY A 14 -5.35 -6.39 3.91
CA GLY A 14 -5.88 -7.56 4.61
C GLY A 14 -5.76 -7.44 6.13
N PHE A 15 -4.59 -7.07 6.64
CA PHE A 15 -4.38 -6.87 8.08
C PHE A 15 -5.25 -5.76 8.65
N CYS A 16 -5.31 -4.58 8.01
CA CYS A 16 -6.18 -3.50 8.46
C CYS A 16 -7.65 -3.95 8.52
N THR A 17 -8.11 -4.71 7.53
CA THR A 17 -9.48 -5.24 7.51
C THR A 17 -9.71 -6.24 8.66
N ALA A 18 -8.82 -7.21 8.83
CA ALA A 18 -8.93 -8.25 9.85
C ALA A 18 -8.78 -7.73 11.30
N LEU A 19 -8.03 -6.63 11.50
CA LEU A 19 -7.73 -6.05 12.80
C LEU A 19 -8.64 -4.86 13.18
N GLY A 20 -9.78 -4.68 12.49
CA GLY A 20 -10.80 -3.71 12.89
C GLY A 20 -10.63 -2.29 12.31
N SER A 21 -9.80 -2.12 11.28
CA SER A 21 -9.63 -0.86 10.52
C SER A 21 -10.10 -1.00 9.06
N PRO A 22 -11.38 -1.31 8.80
CA PRO A 22 -11.89 -1.65 7.46
C PRO A 22 -11.83 -0.49 6.47
N PHE A 23 -11.92 0.76 6.94
CA PHE A 23 -11.73 1.93 6.07
C PHE A 23 -10.29 1.99 5.56
N THR A 24 -9.30 1.89 6.46
CA THR A 24 -7.88 1.88 6.09
C THR A 24 -7.55 0.72 5.17
N GLY A 25 -8.13 -0.47 5.41
CA GLY A 25 -7.99 -1.62 4.52
C GLY A 25 -8.44 -1.32 3.09
N GLN A 26 -9.64 -0.75 2.93
CA GLN A 26 -10.18 -0.37 1.61
C GLN A 26 -9.37 0.75 0.95
N LEU A 27 -8.92 1.74 1.72
CA LEU A 27 -8.09 2.83 1.21
C LEU A 27 -6.77 2.30 0.64
N ILE A 28 -6.08 1.41 1.37
CA ILE A 28 -4.84 0.79 0.92
C ILE A 28 -5.08 -0.06 -0.33
N GLU A 29 -6.21 -0.76 -0.42
CA GLU A 29 -6.55 -1.52 -1.62
C GLU A 29 -6.78 -0.60 -2.84
N ARG A 30 -7.46 0.54 -2.68
CA ARG A 30 -7.60 1.54 -3.75
C ARG A 30 -6.26 2.13 -4.18
N MET A 31 -5.36 2.38 -3.23
CA MET A 31 -3.99 2.80 -3.54
C MET A 31 -3.22 1.74 -4.33
N ARG A 32 -3.40 0.45 -4.02
CA ARG A 32 -2.79 -0.67 -4.77
C ARG A 32 -3.27 -0.70 -6.22
N GLU A 33 -4.57 -0.54 -6.43
CA GLU A 33 -5.17 -0.43 -7.78
C GLU A 33 -4.62 0.78 -8.54
N ASP A 34 -4.49 1.93 -7.87
CA ASP A 34 -3.91 3.14 -8.46
C ASP A 34 -2.43 2.95 -8.84
N ILE A 35 -1.65 2.20 -8.05
CA ILE A 35 -0.27 1.82 -8.43
C ILE A 35 -0.27 0.98 -9.71
N ILE A 36 -1.18 0.00 -9.83
CA ILE A 36 -1.31 -0.84 -11.02
C ILE A 36 -1.69 -0.01 -12.25
N ALA A 37 -2.57 0.97 -12.08
CA ALA A 37 -2.99 1.89 -13.13
C ALA A 37 -1.92 2.95 -13.51
N GLY A 38 -0.81 3.03 -12.78
CA GLY A 38 0.21 4.06 -13.00
C GLY A 38 -0.23 5.46 -12.55
N GLY A 39 -1.17 5.55 -11.61
CA GLY A 39 -1.72 6.79 -11.10
C GLY A 39 -0.82 7.51 -10.07
N PRO A 40 -1.33 8.54 -9.39
CA PRO A 40 -0.55 9.38 -8.47
C PRO A 40 0.17 8.59 -7.37
N THR A 41 -0.43 7.52 -6.87
CA THR A 41 0.19 6.66 -5.86
C THR A 41 1.40 5.93 -6.42
N ALA A 42 1.35 5.51 -7.69
CA ALA A 42 2.50 4.93 -8.38
C ALA A 42 3.68 5.93 -8.42
N ALA A 43 3.40 7.20 -8.69
CA ALA A 43 4.42 8.26 -8.73
C ALA A 43 5.04 8.53 -7.34
N LEU A 44 4.27 8.40 -6.27
CA LEU A 44 4.75 8.65 -4.91
C LEU A 44 5.62 7.52 -4.35
N VAL A 45 5.25 6.25 -4.60
CA VAL A 45 5.88 5.10 -3.92
C VAL A 45 6.51 4.07 -4.86
N GLY A 46 6.34 4.19 -6.18
CA GLY A 46 6.77 3.18 -7.15
C GLY A 46 8.27 2.89 -7.17
N ALA A 47 9.09 3.89 -6.84
CA ALA A 47 10.56 3.81 -6.78
C ALA A 47 11.10 3.71 -5.34
N TRP A 48 10.30 3.21 -4.38
CA TRP A 48 10.71 3.13 -2.98
C TRP A 48 12.05 2.37 -2.82
N PRO A 49 13.07 2.99 -2.22
CA PRO A 49 14.44 2.43 -2.21
C PRO A 49 14.64 1.34 -1.15
N GLY A 50 13.76 1.29 -0.13
CA GLY A 50 13.86 0.38 1.00
C GLY A 50 13.00 -0.88 0.88
N SER A 51 12.65 -1.46 2.02
CA SER A 51 11.77 -2.61 2.11
C SER A 51 10.33 -2.13 2.30
N PRO A 52 9.41 -2.26 1.32
CA PRO A 52 8.06 -1.75 1.46
C PRO A 52 7.35 -2.23 2.73
N ARG A 53 7.57 -3.50 3.07
CA ARG A 53 7.06 -4.13 4.30
C ARG A 53 7.77 -3.64 5.55
N GLY A 54 9.11 -3.59 5.54
CA GLY A 54 9.89 -3.14 6.69
C GLY A 54 9.66 -1.67 7.03
N ASP A 55 9.39 -0.85 6.02
CA ASP A 55 9.17 0.59 6.14
C ASP A 55 7.67 0.94 6.29
N ALA A 56 6.79 -0.07 6.33
CA ALA A 56 5.35 0.06 6.44
C ALA A 56 4.74 1.06 5.43
N VAL A 57 5.20 1.04 4.18
CA VAL A 57 4.92 2.12 3.19
C VAL A 57 3.43 2.40 3.02
N ALA A 58 2.59 1.36 2.89
CA ALA A 58 1.15 1.50 2.79
C ALA A 58 0.51 2.25 3.99
N LEU A 59 0.95 1.96 5.22
CA LEU A 59 0.47 2.66 6.43
C LEU A 59 0.99 4.09 6.49
N ARG A 60 2.27 4.30 6.16
CA ARG A 60 2.89 5.63 6.14
C ARG A 60 2.17 6.56 5.16
N LEU A 61 1.80 6.05 3.99
CA LEU A 61 1.01 6.80 3.00
C LEU A 61 -0.41 7.07 3.49
N ALA A 62 -1.01 6.15 4.24
CA ALA A 62 -2.32 6.32 4.87
C ALA A 62 -2.32 7.27 6.09
N GLY A 63 -1.15 7.77 6.51
CA GLY A 63 -1.00 8.75 7.59
C GLY A 63 -0.95 8.17 9.01
N ALA A 64 -0.59 6.89 9.16
CA ALA A 64 -0.35 6.25 10.45
C ALA A 64 1.09 6.41 10.96
#